data_AF-A0A950K4X0-F1
#
_entry.id   AF-A0A950K4X0-F1
#
_cell.length_a   1.000
_cell.length_b   1.000
_cell.length_c   1.000
_cell.angle_alpha   90.00
_cell.angle_beta   90.00
_cell.angle_gamma   90.00
#
_symmetry.space_group_name_H-M   'P 1'
#
loop_
_entity.id
_entity.type
_entity.pdbx_description
1 polymer ?
#
loop_
_entity_poly.entity_id
_entity_poly.type
_entity_poly.pdbx_seq_one_letter_code
_entity_poly.pdbx_strand_id
1 'polypeptide(L)' 'MTTDLPGKEEVAREFPPLGKYRVRLLRHPKTGAKVLDIREYVSGESFEGFTRRGIRLGDLGQLDLLRDVLAELVRERLV' A
#
# COMPACT_ATOMS: atom_id res chain seq x y z
N MET A 1 -28.50 -16.25 2.05
CA MET A 1 -28.03 -15.00 1.40
C MET A 1 -26.68 -14.64 2.01
N THR A 2 -25.59 -15.15 1.45
CA THR A 2 -24.23 -14.80 1.87
C THR A 2 -23.82 -13.57 1.10
N THR A 3 -23.64 -12.46 1.80
CA THR A 3 -23.04 -11.23 1.29
C THR A 3 -21.68 -11.54 0.67
N ASP A 4 -21.52 -11.24 -0.61
CA ASP A 4 -20.22 -11.22 -1.29
C ASP A 4 -19.26 -10.34 -0.47
N LEU A 5 -18.37 -10.96 0.31
CA LEU A 5 -17.20 -10.26 0.82
C LEU A 5 -16.35 -9.94 -0.41
N PRO A 6 -16.02 -8.66 -0.69
CA PRO A 6 -15.16 -8.31 -1.81
C PRO A 6 -13.88 -9.13 -1.68
N GLY A 7 -13.55 -9.89 -2.72
CA GLY A 7 -12.46 -10.88 -2.70
C GLY A 7 -11.21 -10.26 -2.10
N LYS A 8 -10.78 -10.77 -0.94
CA LYS A 8 -9.63 -10.26 -0.19
C LYS A 8 -8.45 -10.19 -1.14
N GLU A 9 -7.97 -8.99 -1.43
CA GLU A 9 -6.85 -8.81 -2.35
C GLU A 9 -5.62 -9.55 -1.85
N GLU A 10 -4.86 -10.08 -2.80
CA GLU A 10 -3.68 -10.87 -2.51
C GLU A 10 -2.43 -10.00 -2.57
N VAL A 11 -1.44 -10.29 -1.72
CA VAL A 11 -0.16 -9.58 -1.75
C VAL A 11 0.64 -10.11 -2.94
N ALA A 12 0.75 -9.31 -4.01
CA ALA A 12 1.55 -9.64 -5.18
C ALA A 12 3.04 -9.41 -4.94
N ARG A 13 3.39 -8.38 -4.15
CA ARG A 13 4.77 -8.07 -3.79
C ARG A 13 4.84 -7.26 -2.51
N GLU A 14 5.88 -7.49 -1.72
CA GLU A 14 6.26 -6.62 -0.61
C GLU A 14 7.57 -5.89 -0.93
N PHE A 15 7.69 -4.68 -0.41
CA PHE A 15 8.88 -3.84 -0.51
C PHE A 15 9.49 -3.63 0.88
N PRO A 16 10.75 -3.14 0.97
CA PRO A 16 11.32 -2.72 2.24
C PRO A 16 10.39 -1.75 2.99
N PRO A 17 10.33 -1.85 4.33
CA PRO A 17 9.49 -0.97 5.12
C PRO A 17 9.99 0.49 5.07
N LEU A 18 9.05 1.43 5.20
CA LEU A 18 9.32 2.85 5.39
C LEU A 18 8.99 3.21 6.84
N GLY A 19 10.00 3.13 7.72
CA GLY A 19 9.79 3.25 9.17
C GLY A 19 8.81 2.17 9.67
N LYS A 20 7.74 2.58 10.34
CA LYS A 20 6.67 1.68 10.83
C LYS A 20 5.66 1.24 9.76
N TYR A 21 5.81 1.69 8.52
CA TYR A 21 4.90 1.38 7.42
C TYR A 21 5.44 0.24 6.57
N ARG A 22 4.59 -0.75 6.31
CA ARG A 22 4.84 -1.77 5.28
C ARG A 22 4.32 -1.26 3.94
N VAL A 23 5.07 -1.52 2.89
CA VAL A 23 4.76 -1.10 1.52
C VAL A 23 4.49 -2.35 0.69
N ARG A 24 3.27 -2.47 0.16
CA ARG A 24 2.80 -3.68 -0.51
C ARG A 24 2.11 -3.34 -1.82
N LEU A 25 2.33 -4.18 -2.82
CA LEU A 25 1.52 -4.22 -4.03
C LEU A 25 0.49 -5.31 -3.87
N LEU A 26 -0.78 -4.93 -3.78
CA LEU A 26 -1.91 -5.84 -3.73
C LEU A 26 -2.44 -6.08 -5.14
N ARG A 27 -3.04 -7.25 -5.36
CA ARG A 27 -3.69 -7.63 -6.61
C ARG A 27 -5.10 -8.12 -6.33
N HIS A 28 -6.06 -7.58 -7.05
CA HIS A 28 -7.43 -8.09 -7.03
C HIS A 28 -7.49 -9.43 -7.79
N PRO A 29 -7.98 -10.52 -7.18
CA PRO A 29 -7.87 -11.87 -7.74
C PRO A 29 -8.65 -12.04 -9.05
N LYS A 30 -9.80 -11.37 -9.19
CA LYS A 30 -10.67 -11.52 -10.38
C LYS A 30 -10.28 -10.61 -11.55
N THR A 31 -9.85 -9.38 -11.26
CA THR A 31 -9.63 -8.34 -12.29
C THR A 31 -8.16 -8.14 -12.60
N GLY A 32 -7.27 -8.65 -11.74
CA GLY A 32 -5.83 -8.39 -11.83
C GLY A 32 -5.43 -6.94 -11.52
N ALA A 33 -6.39 -6.07 -11.16
CA ALA A 33 -6.13 -4.69 -10.79
C ALA A 33 -5.13 -4.63 -9.63
N LYS A 34 -4.18 -3.69 -9.72
CA LYS A 34 -3.12 -3.53 -8.72
C LYS A 34 -3.39 -2.32 -7.84
N VAL A 35 -3.11 -2.45 -6.55
CA VAL A 35 -3.26 -1.38 -5.58
C VAL A 35 -1.97 -1.27 -4.77
N LEU A 36 -1.41 -0.07 -4.67
CA LEU A 36 -0.35 0.22 -3.72
C LEU A 36 -0.98 0.43 -2.34
N ASP A 37 -0.58 -0.37 -1.35
CA ASP A 37 -0.98 -0.21 0.06
C ASP A 37 0.26 0.13 0.88
N ILE A 38 0.22 1.29 1.54
CA ILE A 38 1.23 1.75 2.49
C ILE A 38 0.53 1.86 3.83
N ARG A 39 0.82 0.94 4.76
CA ARG A 39 0.04 0.78 5.97
C ARG A 39 0.91 0.53 7.17
N GLU A 40 0.55 1.19 8.27
CA GLU A 40 1.22 1.01 9.54
C GLU A 40 1.07 -0.45 9.98
N TYR A 41 2.20 -1.03 10.37
CA TYR A 41 2.26 -2.36 10.95
C TYR A 41 2.83 -2.23 12.36
N VAL A 42 2.09 -2.75 13.33
CA VAL A 42 2.53 -2.79 14.71
C VAL A 42 2.95 -4.22 15.01
N SER A 43 4.13 -4.37 15.61
CA SER A 43 4.62 -5.62 16.18
C SER A 43 4.88 -5.36 17.65
N GLY A 44 4.05 -5.94 18.51
CA GLY A 44 4.15 -5.85 19.96
C GLY A 44 3.48 -7.04 20.62
N GLU A 45 3.72 -7.22 21.91
CA GLU A 45 3.26 -8.40 22.66
C GLU A 45 1.73 -8.59 22.64
N SER A 46 0.98 -7.48 22.61
CA SER A 46 -0.48 -7.48 22.65
C SER A 46 -1.15 -7.44 21.27
N PHE A 47 -0.40 -7.06 20.22
CA PHE A 47 -0.93 -6.95 18.88
C PHE A 47 0.18 -7.03 17.83
N GLU A 48 0.00 -7.94 16.87
CA GLU A 48 0.83 -8.04 15.69
C GLU A 48 -0.08 -7.95 14.45
N GLY A 49 0.08 -6.88 13.66
CA GLY A 49 -0.73 -6.71 12.47
C GLY A 49 -0.81 -5.29 11.91
N PHE A 50 -1.61 -5.17 10.86
CA PHE A 50 -1.86 -3.90 10.19
C PHE A 50 -2.91 -3.09 10.94
N THR A 51 -2.66 -1.79 11.11
CA THR A 51 -3.66 -0.87 11.66
C THR A 51 -4.52 -0.25 10.54
N ARG A 52 -5.53 0.52 10.92
CA ARG A 52 -6.31 1.31 9.95
C ARG A 52 -5.54 2.51 9.40
N ARG A 53 -4.38 2.86 9.98
CA ARG A 53 -3.56 4.01 9.57
C ARG A 53 -2.72 3.64 8.34
N GLY A 54 -3.02 4.27 7.23
CA GLY A 54 -2.34 4.02 5.96
C GLY A 54 -3.13 4.53 4.79
N ILE A 55 -2.54 4.43 3.60
CA ILE A 55 -3.13 4.86 2.33
C ILE A 55 -3.17 3.70 1.35
N ARG A 56 -4.14 3.75 0.44
CA ARG A 56 -4.30 2.82 -0.67
C ARG A 56 -4.50 3.60 -1.95
N LEU A 57 -3.70 3.32 -2.96
CA LEU A 57 -3.73 3.99 -4.26
C LEU A 57 -3.95 2.93 -5.33
N GLY A 58 -5.14 2.91 -5.91
CA GLY A 58 -5.51 1.99 -7.01
C GLY A 58 -5.85 2.71 -8.32
N ASP A 59 -5.98 4.02 -8.27
CA ASP A 59 -6.23 4.87 -9.43
C ASP A 59 -4.91 5.33 -10.08
N LEU A 60 -4.86 5.36 -11.41
CA LEU A 60 -3.66 5.74 -12.16
C LEU A 60 -3.27 7.20 -11.93
N GLY A 61 -4.24 8.12 -11.85
CA GLY A 61 -3.96 9.53 -11.62
C GLY A 61 -3.35 9.79 -10.25
N GLN A 62 -3.79 9.06 -9.22
CA GLN A 62 -3.18 9.11 -7.89
C GLN A 62 -1.73 8.60 -7.87
N LEU A 63 -1.45 7.53 -8.64
CA LEU A 63 -0.11 6.97 -8.75
C LEU A 63 0.83 7.90 -9.52
N ASP A 64 0.35 8.53 -10.60
CA ASP A 64 1.09 9.54 -11.36
C ASP A 64 1.44 10.74 -10.48
N LEU A 65 0.47 11.26 -9.71
CA LEU A 65 0.71 12.34 -8.75
C LEU A 65 1.77 11.96 -7.71
N LEU A 66 1.66 10.77 -7.11
CA LEU A 66 2.64 10.31 -6.12
C LEU A 66 4.04 10.19 -6.74
N ARG A 67 4.15 9.64 -7.95
CA ARG A 67 5.42 9.56 -8.68
C ARG A 67 6.03 10.95 -8.86
N ASP A 68 5.23 11.92 -9.29
CA ASP A 68 5.73 13.26 -9.61
C ASP A 68 6.21 13.99 -8.35
N VAL A 69 5.47 13.88 -7.23
CA VAL A 69 5.89 14.39 -5.92
C VAL A 69 7.20 13.75 -5.47
N LEU A 70 7.34 12.42 -5.58
CA LEU A 70 8.58 11.73 -5.20
C LEU A 70 9.74 12.16 -6.12
N ALA A 71 9.50 12.35 -7.41
CA ALA A 71 10.51 12.79 -8.36
C ALA A 71 10.98 14.22 -8.11
N GLU A 72 10.12 15.11 -7.62
CA GLU A 72 10.50 16.46 -7.17
C GLU A 72 11.50 16.37 -6.01
N LEU A 73 11.17 15.60 -4.96
CA LEU A 73 12.05 15.42 -3.80
C LEU A 73 13.41 14.80 -4.14
N VAL A 74 13.44 13.84 -5.08
CA VAL A 74 14.70 13.20 -5.52
C VAL A 74 15.55 14.15 -6.36
N ARG A 75 14.93 14.98 -7.21
CA ARG A 75 15.63 15.94 -8.07
C ARG A 75 16.30 17.06 -7.28
N GLU A 76 15.71 17.44 -6.14
CA GLU A 76 16.26 18.49 -5.29
C GLU A 76 17.54 18.07 -4.55
N ARG A 77 18.00 16.81 -4.69
CA ARG A 77 19.06 16.20 -3.86
C ARG A 77 18.73 16.38 -2.39
N LEU A 78 18.27 15.30 -1.76
CA LEU A 78 18.36 15.15 -0.30
C LEU A 78 19.78 15.59 0.12
N VAL A 79 19.85 16.75 0.76
CA VAL A 79 21.08 17.40 1.23
C VAL A 79 21.75 16.53 2.28
#